data_AF-A0A6I4M2V6-F1
#
_entry.id   AF-A0A6I4M2V6-F1
#
_cell.length_a   1.000
_cell.length_b   1.000
_cell.length_c   1.000
_cell.angle_alpha   90.00
_cell.angle_beta   90.00
_cell.angle_gamma   90.00
#
_symmetry.space_group_name_H-M   'P 1'
#
loop_
_entity.id
_entity.type
_entity.pdbx_description
1 polymer ?
#
loop_
_entity_poly.entity_id
_entity_poly.type
_entity_poly.pdbx_seq_one_letter_code
_entity_poly.pdbx_strand_id
1 'polypeptide(L)'
;MSAPHHGLRVRTKVTALENPILNGGSAIGRNMLLHIRNRSGGPVMSHTPKASAEEILETFPELRDIGDEELRASVVEIWREVLEESGWEAVSQVPKHPYKVPATVTLVDHTRSVTQMAVAVAEVAERVQGIAFDRDLLIAAANLHDVSKLLEFEPSQSGGRASRFGHLVQHGFFGAHKMWEKGLPLEMVHNVIVHTTTSRYLPQTWEAVIVHYVDYLDSDALNLVHGVPLNIKK
;
A
#
# COMPACT_ATOMS: atom_id res chain seq x y z
N MET A 1 -58.55 -19.40 -7.05
CA MET A 1 -57.20 -19.90 -7.41
C MET A 1 -56.61 -18.81 -8.30
N SER A 2 -55.63 -17.98 -7.92
CA SER A 2 -54.42 -18.18 -7.13
C SER A 2 -53.91 -16.82 -6.62
N ALA A 3 -53.15 -16.83 -5.52
CA ALA A 3 -52.80 -15.73 -4.62
C ALA A 3 -51.83 -14.64 -5.18
N PRO A 4 -51.73 -13.46 -4.51
CA PRO A 4 -50.77 -12.41 -4.84
C PRO A 4 -49.37 -12.69 -4.26
N HIS A 5 -48.32 -12.36 -5.02
CA HIS A 5 -46.93 -12.47 -4.59
C HIS A 5 -46.59 -11.39 -3.54
N HIS A 6 -46.40 -11.83 -2.30
CA HIS A 6 -45.78 -11.06 -1.23
C HIS A 6 -44.26 -10.98 -1.42
N GLY A 7 -43.72 -9.78 -1.25
CA GLY A 7 -42.29 -9.51 -1.23
C GLY A 7 -41.60 -10.20 -0.05
N LEU A 8 -40.45 -10.81 -0.33
CA LEU A 8 -39.57 -11.38 0.68
C LEU A 8 -38.32 -10.48 0.79
N ARG A 9 -38.36 -9.53 1.73
CA ARG A 9 -37.16 -8.86 2.25
C ARG A 9 -36.37 -9.90 3.03
N VAL A 10 -35.25 -10.37 2.47
CA VAL A 10 -34.28 -11.17 3.22
C VAL A 10 -33.51 -10.22 4.12
N ARG A 11 -33.88 -10.18 5.40
CA ARG A 11 -33.06 -9.59 6.47
C ARG A 11 -31.97 -10.61 6.81
N THR A 12 -30.75 -10.40 6.33
CA THR A 12 -29.57 -11.08 6.87
C THR A 12 -29.27 -10.52 8.26
N LYS A 13 -29.60 -11.29 9.29
CA LYS A 13 -29.10 -11.07 10.65
C LYS A 13 -27.62 -11.43 10.66
N VAL A 14 -26.75 -10.43 10.82
CA VAL A 14 -25.37 -10.65 11.25
C VAL A 14 -25.44 -10.95 12.75
N THR A 15 -25.38 -12.22 13.13
CA THR A 15 -25.17 -12.63 14.52
C THR A 15 -23.69 -12.48 14.84
N ALA A 16 -23.37 -11.52 15.71
CA ALA A 16 -22.05 -11.42 16.34
C ALA A 16 -21.75 -12.73 17.08
N LEU A 17 -20.61 -13.35 16.76
CA LEU A 17 -20.07 -14.46 17.54
C LEU A 17 -19.44 -13.89 18.80
N GLU A 18 -20.16 -13.98 19.91
CA GLU A 18 -19.61 -13.76 21.25
C GLU A 18 -18.62 -14.89 21.58
N ASN A 19 -17.38 -14.52 21.89
CA ASN A 19 -16.28 -15.44 22.17
C ASN A 19 -16.08 -15.51 23.70
N PRO A 20 -16.41 -16.62 24.40
CA PRO A 20 -16.39 -16.68 25.86
C PRO A 20 -15.06 -17.26 26.35
N ILE A 21 -13.99 -16.48 26.30
CA ILE A 21 -12.76 -16.77 27.06
C ILE A 21 -12.19 -15.46 27.62
N LEU A 22 -12.86 -14.88 28.60
CA LEU A 22 -12.28 -13.92 29.54
C LEU A 22 -12.92 -14.12 30.91
N ASN A 23 -12.51 -15.18 31.61
CA ASN A 23 -12.63 -15.25 33.06
C ASN A 23 -11.50 -16.12 33.61
N GLY A 24 -10.40 -15.45 33.95
CA GLY A 24 -9.21 -16.06 34.51
C GLY A 24 -8.24 -14.96 34.90
N GLY A 25 -8.45 -14.40 36.10
CA GLY A 25 -7.54 -13.43 36.68
C GLY A 25 -6.15 -14.03 36.87
N SER A 26 -5.15 -13.36 36.31
CA SER A 26 -3.76 -13.46 36.76
C SER A 26 -3.15 -12.08 36.61
N ALA A 27 -2.79 -11.50 37.75
CA ALA A 27 -2.13 -10.22 37.85
C ALA A 27 -0.68 -10.35 37.35
N ILE A 28 -0.39 -9.87 36.15
CA ILE A 28 0.91 -9.34 35.68
C ILE A 28 0.60 -8.61 34.37
N GLY A 29 0.98 -7.33 34.26
CA GLY A 29 0.90 -6.60 32.99
C GLY A 29 0.28 -5.21 33.08
N ARG A 30 0.80 -4.36 33.96
CA ARG A 30 0.62 -2.91 33.83
C ARG A 30 1.99 -2.25 33.75
N ASN A 31 2.14 -1.39 32.75
CA ASN A 31 3.25 -0.49 32.46
C ASN A 31 4.54 -1.11 31.91
N MET A 32 4.56 -1.30 30.60
CA MET A 32 5.79 -1.13 29.83
C MET A 32 5.54 -0.13 28.70
N LEU A 33 5.36 1.15 29.09
CA LEU A 33 5.40 2.27 28.15
C LEU A 33 6.87 2.55 27.85
N LEU A 34 7.43 1.82 26.88
CA LEU A 34 8.80 2.05 26.40
C LEU A 34 8.82 3.38 25.63
N HIS A 35 9.09 4.47 26.35
CA HIS A 35 9.52 5.72 25.72
C HIS A 35 10.93 5.51 25.16
N ILE A 36 11.04 5.12 23.89
CA ILE A 36 12.28 5.25 23.14
C ILE A 36 12.46 6.73 22.83
N ARG A 37 12.96 7.50 23.80
CA ARG A 37 13.51 8.83 23.54
C ARG A 37 14.94 8.63 23.04
N ASN A 38 15.11 8.60 21.72
CA ASN A 38 16.43 8.69 21.13
C ASN A 38 16.94 10.13 21.30
N ARG A 39 18.00 10.31 22.10
CA ARG A 39 18.76 11.57 22.16
C ARG A 39 19.88 11.51 21.14
N SER A 40 19.88 12.42 20.18
CA SER A 40 21.10 12.95 19.59
C SER A 40 20.85 14.39 19.12
N GLY A 41 21.07 15.34 20.04
CA GLY A 41 21.24 16.74 19.68
C GLY A 41 22.61 16.93 19.04
N GLY A 42 22.69 16.64 17.74
CA GLY A 42 23.72 17.17 16.85
C GLY A 42 23.28 18.52 16.28
N PRO A 43 24.17 19.27 15.62
CA PRO A 43 23.75 20.47 14.90
C PRO A 43 22.71 20.05 13.85
N VAL A 44 21.56 20.72 13.86
CA VAL A 44 20.54 20.58 12.81
C VAL A 44 21.19 21.11 11.54
N MET A 45 21.87 20.22 10.80
CA MET A 45 22.25 20.53 9.43
C MET A 45 20.95 20.85 8.71
N SER A 46 20.89 22.00 8.05
CA SER A 46 19.80 22.34 7.14
C SER A 46 19.84 21.33 6.00
N HIS A 47 19.22 20.18 6.21
CA HIS A 47 19.09 19.18 5.19
C HIS A 47 17.99 19.66 4.25
N THR A 48 18.39 20.09 3.06
CA THR A 48 17.43 20.32 1.99
C THR A 48 16.78 18.96 1.70
N PRO A 49 15.45 18.83 1.86
CA PRO A 49 14.77 17.58 1.60
C PRO A 49 14.98 17.18 0.14
N LYS A 50 15.14 15.88 -0.14
CA LYS A 50 15.33 15.38 -1.51
C LYS A 50 14.18 15.71 -2.46
N ALA A 51 12.98 15.86 -1.93
CA ALA A 51 11.80 16.28 -2.67
C ALA A 51 10.90 17.20 -1.84
N SER A 52 10.33 18.18 -2.52
CA SER A 52 9.20 18.99 -2.06
C SER A 52 7.89 18.21 -2.18
N ALA A 53 6.85 18.69 -1.49
CA ALA A 53 5.50 18.11 -1.61
C ALA A 53 4.95 18.22 -3.04
N GLU A 54 5.23 19.33 -3.74
CA GLU A 54 4.76 19.53 -5.11
C GLU A 54 5.43 18.57 -6.09
N GLU A 55 6.75 18.31 -5.95
CA GLU A 55 7.46 17.33 -6.80
C GLU A 55 6.87 15.91 -6.64
N ILE A 56 6.43 15.53 -5.44
CA ILE A 56 5.73 14.25 -5.23
C ILE A 56 4.36 14.25 -5.90
N LEU A 57 3.60 15.34 -5.83
CA LEU A 57 2.33 15.46 -6.51
C LEU A 57 2.50 15.47 -8.04
N GLU A 58 3.56 16.08 -8.58
CA GLU A 58 3.91 16.00 -10.00
C GLU A 58 4.31 14.57 -10.42
N THR A 59 5.03 13.86 -9.54
CA THR A 59 5.40 12.46 -9.75
C THR A 59 4.18 11.55 -9.75
N PHE A 60 3.21 11.80 -8.87
CA PHE A 60 1.96 11.04 -8.72
C PHE A 60 0.74 11.96 -8.81
N PRO A 61 0.33 12.39 -10.03
CA PRO A 61 -0.79 13.31 -10.20
C PRO A 61 -2.11 12.80 -9.61
N GLU A 62 -2.28 11.49 -9.57
CA GLU A 62 -3.46 10.80 -9.03
C GLU A 62 -3.70 11.12 -7.54
N LEU A 63 -2.67 11.56 -6.80
CA LEU A 63 -2.83 12.00 -5.41
C LEU A 63 -3.69 13.28 -5.28
N ARG A 64 -3.78 14.10 -6.33
CA ARG A 64 -4.65 15.29 -6.33
C ARG A 64 -6.14 14.94 -6.33
N ASP A 65 -6.47 13.70 -6.70
CA ASP A 65 -7.83 13.20 -6.71
C ASP A 65 -8.31 12.73 -5.32
N ILE A 66 -7.44 12.72 -4.32
CA ILE A 66 -7.81 12.47 -2.91
C ILE A 66 -8.45 13.76 -2.37
N GLY A 67 -9.73 13.67 -1.99
CA GLY A 67 -10.51 14.77 -1.44
C GLY A 67 -10.15 15.11 0.02
N ASP A 68 -9.81 14.11 0.82
CA ASP A 68 -9.29 14.29 2.18
C ASP A 68 -7.87 14.87 2.14
N GLU A 69 -7.75 16.14 2.54
CA GLU A 69 -6.48 16.87 2.52
C GLU A 69 -5.45 16.33 3.51
N GLU A 70 -5.87 15.83 4.67
CA GLU A 70 -4.98 15.27 5.69
C GLU A 70 -4.42 13.92 5.24
N LEU A 71 -5.28 13.08 4.64
CA LEU A 71 -4.86 11.82 4.02
C LEU A 71 -3.88 12.09 2.88
N ARG A 72 -4.21 13.01 1.96
CA ARG A 72 -3.33 13.38 0.84
C ARG A 72 -1.97 13.87 1.32
N ALA A 73 -1.94 14.77 2.30
CA ALA A 73 -0.71 15.28 2.89
C ALA A 73 0.11 14.16 3.54
N SER A 74 -0.55 13.22 4.22
CA SER A 74 0.11 12.08 4.84
C SER A 74 0.76 11.15 3.81
N VAL A 75 0.06 10.86 2.71
CA VAL A 75 0.60 10.03 1.61
C VAL A 75 1.83 10.68 0.98
N VAL A 76 1.76 11.98 0.69
CA VAL A 76 2.89 12.75 0.17
C VAL A 76 4.07 12.70 1.13
N GLU A 77 3.83 12.89 2.43
CA GLU A 77 4.91 12.87 3.41
C GLU A 77 5.55 11.49 3.58
N ILE A 78 4.80 10.40 3.43
CA ILE A 78 5.37 9.04 3.45
C ILE A 78 6.38 8.88 2.30
N TRP A 79 6.05 9.29 1.07
CA TRP A 79 7.01 9.22 -0.03
C TRP A 79 8.27 10.05 0.23
N ARG A 80 8.12 11.24 0.81
CA ARG A 80 9.26 12.13 1.14
C ARG A 80 10.16 11.50 2.21
N GLU A 81 9.58 11.02 3.30
CA GLU A 81 10.32 10.37 4.38
C GLU A 81 11.07 9.13 3.89
N VAL A 82 10.40 8.27 3.12
CA VAL A 82 11.02 7.02 2.63
C VAL A 82 12.10 7.32 1.59
N LEU A 83 11.91 8.34 0.73
CA LEU A 83 12.97 8.81 -0.17
C LEU A 83 14.18 9.35 0.59
N GLU A 84 13.95 10.12 1.64
CA GLU A 84 15.00 10.67 2.49
C GLU A 84 15.84 9.55 3.14
N GLU A 85 15.16 8.51 3.62
CA GLU A 85 15.79 7.33 4.21
C GLU A 85 16.48 6.41 3.18
N SER A 86 16.20 6.59 1.88
CA SER A 86 16.73 5.75 0.81
C SER A 86 18.09 6.20 0.27
N GLY A 87 18.72 5.35 -0.54
CA GLY A 87 19.91 5.71 -1.31
C GLY A 87 19.63 6.49 -2.59
N TRP A 88 18.37 6.73 -2.95
CA TRP A 88 17.97 7.37 -4.21
C TRP A 88 17.90 8.89 -4.06
N GLU A 89 18.14 9.61 -5.16
CA GLU A 89 17.99 11.07 -5.21
C GLU A 89 16.57 11.48 -5.61
N ALA A 90 15.91 10.67 -6.45
CA ALA A 90 14.53 10.90 -6.88
C ALA A 90 13.77 9.58 -7.03
N VAL A 91 12.46 9.60 -6.74
CA VAL A 91 11.58 8.42 -6.88
C VAL A 91 11.57 7.89 -8.31
N SER A 92 11.68 8.77 -9.30
CA SER A 92 11.73 8.43 -10.73
C SER A 92 12.94 7.59 -11.16
N GLN A 93 13.98 7.50 -10.33
CA GLN A 93 15.16 6.67 -10.59
C GLN A 93 14.96 5.22 -10.16
N VAL A 94 13.96 4.94 -9.33
CA VAL A 94 13.77 3.62 -8.73
C VAL A 94 13.18 2.67 -9.78
N PRO A 95 13.84 1.56 -10.12
CA PRO A 95 13.26 0.57 -11.03
C PRO A 95 12.13 -0.19 -10.33
N LYS A 96 11.09 -0.60 -11.08
CA LYS A 96 10.01 -1.44 -10.53
C LYS A 96 10.55 -2.71 -9.88
N HIS A 97 11.49 -3.37 -10.56
CA HIS A 97 12.18 -4.56 -10.07
C HIS A 97 13.51 -4.76 -10.83
N PRO A 98 14.68 -4.64 -10.18
CA PRO A 98 15.98 -4.57 -10.85
C PRO A 98 16.40 -5.84 -11.61
N TYR A 99 15.72 -6.97 -11.37
CA TYR A 99 16.08 -8.27 -11.97
C TYR A 99 15.01 -8.92 -12.86
N LYS A 100 13.81 -8.34 -12.93
CA LYS A 100 12.68 -8.97 -13.65
C LYS A 100 12.41 -8.24 -14.96
N VAL A 101 12.22 -6.93 -14.88
CA VAL A 101 11.92 -6.08 -16.03
C VAL A 101 13.08 -5.13 -16.30
N PRO A 102 13.19 -4.57 -17.52
CA PRO A 102 14.20 -3.55 -17.81
C PRO A 102 14.13 -2.38 -16.84
N ALA A 103 15.28 -1.78 -16.52
CA ALA A 103 15.36 -0.64 -15.59
C ALA A 103 14.58 0.61 -16.05
N THR A 104 14.20 0.66 -17.34
CA THR A 104 13.32 1.71 -17.89
C THR A 104 11.87 1.58 -17.43
N VAL A 105 11.47 0.43 -16.90
CA VAL A 105 10.16 0.26 -16.24
C VAL A 105 10.32 0.72 -14.79
N THR A 106 9.86 1.93 -14.53
CA THR A 106 10.09 2.60 -13.25
C THR A 106 9.04 2.19 -12.21
N LEU A 107 9.40 2.37 -10.93
CA LEU A 107 8.46 2.28 -9.82
C LEU A 107 7.32 3.29 -9.99
N VAL A 108 7.62 4.50 -10.45
CA VAL A 108 6.61 5.55 -10.67
C VAL A 108 5.57 5.10 -11.68
N ASP A 109 5.98 4.61 -12.85
CA ASP A 109 5.04 4.16 -13.89
C ASP A 109 4.14 3.02 -13.39
N HIS A 110 4.73 2.07 -12.67
CA HIS A 110 4.00 0.95 -12.07
C HIS A 110 2.98 1.43 -11.04
N THR A 111 3.39 2.25 -10.07
CA THR A 111 2.51 2.80 -9.04
C THR A 111 1.35 3.58 -9.67
N ARG A 112 1.63 4.44 -10.65
CA ARG A 112 0.59 5.20 -11.34
C ARG A 112 -0.39 4.32 -12.10
N SER A 113 0.13 3.33 -12.84
CA SER A 113 -0.68 2.35 -13.57
C SER A 113 -1.61 1.59 -12.60
N VAL A 114 -1.07 1.08 -11.49
CA VAL A 114 -1.85 0.37 -10.47
C VAL A 114 -2.92 1.27 -9.84
N THR A 115 -2.59 2.51 -9.48
CA THR A 115 -3.57 3.45 -8.92
C THR A 115 -4.73 3.73 -9.90
N GLN A 116 -4.43 4.01 -11.17
CA GLN A 116 -5.47 4.30 -12.16
C GLN A 116 -6.34 3.07 -12.47
N MET A 117 -5.72 1.90 -12.65
CA MET A 117 -6.46 0.66 -12.88
C MET A 117 -7.33 0.27 -11.67
N ALA A 118 -6.84 0.49 -10.44
CA ALA A 118 -7.60 0.22 -9.23
C ALA A 118 -8.90 1.03 -9.18
N VAL A 119 -8.81 2.34 -9.44
CA VAL A 119 -9.99 3.22 -9.52
C VAL A 119 -10.95 2.76 -10.63
N ALA A 120 -10.45 2.47 -11.83
CA ALA A 120 -11.30 2.03 -12.94
C ALA A 120 -12.03 0.70 -12.64
N VAL A 121 -11.35 -0.26 -12.00
CA VAL A 121 -11.96 -1.53 -11.57
C VAL A 121 -13.05 -1.27 -10.53
N ALA A 122 -12.76 -0.43 -9.54
CA ALA A 122 -13.71 -0.10 -8.47
C ALA A 122 -14.96 0.60 -9.01
N GLU A 123 -14.82 1.57 -9.91
CA GLU A 123 -15.93 2.30 -10.53
C GLU A 123 -16.83 1.37 -11.37
N VAL A 124 -16.25 0.38 -12.07
CA VAL A 124 -17.02 -0.62 -12.80
C VAL A 124 -17.79 -1.53 -11.83
N ALA A 125 -17.14 -2.00 -10.76
CA ALA A 125 -17.77 -2.85 -9.74
C ALA A 125 -18.90 -2.11 -9.01
N GLU A 126 -18.72 -0.85 -8.67
CA GLU A 126 -19.76 -0.02 -8.07
C GLU A 126 -20.95 0.15 -9.02
N ARG A 127 -20.70 0.57 -10.26
CA ARG A 127 -21.77 0.83 -11.25
C ARG A 127 -22.55 -0.42 -11.63
N VAL A 128 -21.88 -1.56 -11.81
CA VAL A 128 -22.48 -2.79 -12.36
C VAL A 128 -22.96 -3.73 -11.26
N GLN A 129 -22.18 -3.87 -10.18
CA GLN A 129 -22.45 -4.83 -9.10
C GLN A 129 -22.98 -4.15 -7.83
N GLY A 130 -22.96 -2.81 -7.74
CA GLY A 130 -23.39 -2.08 -6.54
C GLY A 130 -22.41 -2.22 -5.37
N ILE A 131 -21.15 -2.58 -5.63
CA ILE A 131 -20.12 -2.72 -4.59
C ILE A 131 -19.45 -1.36 -4.37
N ALA A 132 -19.86 -0.67 -3.31
CA ALA A 132 -19.28 0.60 -2.92
C ALA A 132 -17.81 0.45 -2.50
N PHE A 133 -17.04 1.52 -2.67
CA PHE A 133 -15.64 1.60 -2.26
C PHE A 133 -15.32 3.00 -1.75
N ASP A 134 -14.30 3.09 -0.90
CA ASP A 134 -13.73 4.38 -0.52
C ASP A 134 -12.67 4.79 -1.55
N ARG A 135 -12.97 5.81 -2.36
CA ARG A 135 -12.11 6.26 -3.45
C ARG A 135 -10.79 6.86 -2.95
N ASP A 136 -10.84 7.65 -1.89
CA ASP A 136 -9.66 8.31 -1.32
C ASP A 136 -8.72 7.27 -0.69
N LEU A 137 -9.30 6.33 0.08
CA LEU A 137 -8.58 5.20 0.65
C LEU A 137 -7.94 4.33 -0.43
N LEU A 138 -8.69 4.00 -1.49
CA LEU A 138 -8.19 3.17 -2.59
C LEU A 138 -7.02 3.83 -3.31
N ILE A 139 -7.12 5.12 -3.64
CA ILE A 139 -6.03 5.87 -4.29
C ILE A 139 -4.81 5.90 -3.39
N ALA A 140 -4.98 6.25 -2.11
CA ALA A 140 -3.89 6.32 -1.16
C ALA A 140 -3.20 4.96 -0.95
N ALA A 141 -3.97 3.88 -0.79
CA ALA A 141 -3.44 2.53 -0.59
C ALA A 141 -2.75 1.99 -1.85
N ALA A 142 -3.37 2.16 -3.02
CA ALA A 142 -2.78 1.78 -4.29
C ALA A 142 -1.52 2.60 -4.61
N ASN A 143 -1.46 3.86 -4.22
CA ASN A 143 -0.26 4.68 -4.44
C ASN A 143 0.89 4.24 -3.53
N LEU A 144 0.62 3.88 -2.27
CA LEU A 144 1.66 3.53 -1.30
C LEU A 144 2.00 2.03 -1.24
N HIS A 145 1.34 1.16 -2.00
CA HIS A 145 1.53 -0.31 -1.90
C HIS A 145 3.00 -0.73 -1.98
N ASP A 146 3.76 -0.05 -2.83
CA ASP A 146 5.14 -0.37 -3.19
C ASP A 146 6.17 0.65 -2.66
N VAL A 147 5.78 1.60 -1.80
CA VAL A 147 6.68 2.67 -1.33
C VAL A 147 7.93 2.11 -0.64
N SER A 148 7.85 0.92 -0.04
CA SER A 148 9.02 0.26 0.57
C SER A 148 10.12 -0.11 -0.42
N LYS A 149 9.85 -0.15 -1.74
CA LYS A 149 10.86 -0.46 -2.77
C LYS A 149 12.03 0.52 -2.81
N LEU A 150 11.83 1.75 -2.36
CA LEU A 150 12.89 2.74 -2.15
C LEU A 150 13.97 2.24 -1.16
N LEU A 151 13.60 1.43 -0.18
CA LEU A 151 14.54 0.81 0.76
C LEU A 151 14.89 -0.62 0.37
N GLU A 152 14.01 -1.34 -0.31
CA GLU A 152 14.30 -2.71 -0.76
C GLU A 152 15.38 -2.74 -1.84
N PHE A 153 15.47 -1.69 -2.65
CA PHE A 153 16.48 -1.52 -3.68
C PHE A 153 17.36 -0.31 -3.39
N GLU A 154 18.62 -0.40 -3.81
CA GLU A 154 19.59 0.70 -3.73
C GLU A 154 20.26 0.94 -5.08
N PRO A 155 20.74 2.17 -5.36
CA PRO A 155 21.41 2.47 -6.62
C PRO A 155 22.60 1.56 -6.88
N SER A 156 22.82 1.25 -8.16
CA SER A 156 23.95 0.46 -8.62
C SER A 156 24.36 0.87 -10.04
N GLN A 157 25.49 0.36 -10.52
CA GLN A 157 25.93 0.59 -11.91
C GLN A 157 24.95 0.05 -12.95
N SER A 158 24.09 -0.91 -12.59
CA SER A 158 23.05 -1.48 -13.45
C SER A 158 21.69 -0.78 -13.29
N GLY A 159 21.63 0.37 -12.62
CA GLY A 159 20.40 1.12 -12.37
C GLY A 159 19.64 0.69 -11.11
N GLY A 160 20.13 -0.29 -10.35
CA GLY A 160 19.54 -0.75 -9.10
C GLY A 160 19.98 -2.15 -8.71
N ARG A 161 19.95 -2.47 -7.40
CA ARG A 161 20.16 -3.82 -6.85
C ARG A 161 19.39 -3.98 -5.55
N ALA A 162 19.14 -5.23 -5.12
CA ALA A 162 18.63 -5.50 -3.78
C ALA A 162 19.57 -4.94 -2.71
N SER A 163 18.99 -4.24 -1.75
CA SER A 163 19.69 -3.73 -0.58
C SER A 163 19.74 -4.78 0.53
N ARG A 164 20.55 -4.53 1.56
CA ARG A 164 20.48 -5.35 2.79
C ARG A 164 19.09 -5.32 3.42
N PHE A 165 18.37 -4.20 3.34
CA PHE A 165 17.01 -4.07 3.85
C PHE A 165 16.05 -4.97 3.07
N GLY A 166 16.07 -4.93 1.74
CA GLY A 166 15.23 -5.77 0.88
C GLY A 166 15.49 -7.27 1.02
N HIS A 167 16.68 -7.66 1.49
CA HIS A 167 16.98 -9.06 1.83
C HIS A 167 16.45 -9.51 3.18
N LEU A 168 16.21 -8.60 4.12
CA LEU A 168 15.88 -8.92 5.52
C LEU A 168 14.43 -8.61 5.89
N VAL A 169 13.80 -7.66 5.21
CA VAL A 169 12.46 -7.16 5.52
C VAL A 169 11.51 -7.53 4.41
N GLN A 170 10.33 -8.01 4.77
CA GLN A 170 9.29 -8.36 3.82
C GLN A 170 8.86 -7.13 3.01
N HIS A 171 8.64 -7.35 1.72
CA HIS A 171 7.97 -6.40 0.83
C HIS A 171 6.65 -5.88 1.41
N GLY A 172 6.42 -4.56 1.29
CA GLY A 172 5.25 -3.84 1.80
C GLY A 172 5.31 -3.47 3.29
N PHE A 173 6.13 -4.16 4.10
CA PHE A 173 6.14 -3.94 5.55
C PHE A 173 6.49 -2.51 5.94
N PHE A 174 7.51 -1.92 5.31
CA PHE A 174 7.95 -0.58 5.69
C PHE A 174 6.93 0.51 5.32
N GLY A 175 6.25 0.37 4.19
CA GLY A 175 5.13 1.25 3.84
C GLY A 175 4.01 1.17 4.87
N ALA A 176 3.62 -0.05 5.25
CA ALA A 176 2.62 -0.27 6.30
C ALA A 176 3.04 0.31 7.65
N HIS A 177 4.33 0.22 8.00
CA HIS A 177 4.89 0.83 9.20
C HIS A 177 4.75 2.36 9.19
N LYS A 178 5.12 3.03 8.09
CA LYS A 178 4.97 4.48 7.94
C LYS A 178 3.52 4.95 8.00
N MET A 179 2.60 4.19 7.40
CA MET A 179 1.16 4.44 7.52
C MET A 179 0.69 4.36 8.98
N TRP A 180 1.13 3.33 9.70
CA TRP A 180 0.81 3.16 11.12
C TRP A 180 1.36 4.31 11.98
N GLU A 181 2.60 4.74 11.74
CA GLU A 181 3.20 5.87 12.47
C GLU A 181 2.43 7.18 12.27
N LYS A 182 1.88 7.41 11.07
CA LYS A 182 1.05 8.58 10.77
C LYS A 182 -0.40 8.47 11.24
N GLY A 183 -0.80 7.33 11.82
CA GLY A 183 -2.15 7.10 12.29
C GLY A 183 -3.19 6.95 11.17
N LEU A 184 -2.76 6.49 9.99
CA LEU A 184 -3.67 6.22 8.87
C LEU A 184 -4.61 5.03 9.19
N PRO A 185 -5.77 4.94 8.53
CA PRO A 185 -6.74 3.87 8.76
C PRO A 185 -6.12 2.47 8.71
N LEU A 186 -6.56 1.59 9.62
CA LEU A 186 -6.05 0.22 9.72
C LEU A 186 -6.28 -0.57 8.42
N GLU A 187 -7.37 -0.27 7.72
CA GLU A 187 -7.73 -0.85 6.43
C GLU A 187 -6.67 -0.55 5.36
N MET A 188 -6.04 0.64 5.39
CA MET A 188 -4.93 0.96 4.48
C MET A 188 -3.66 0.19 4.84
N VAL A 189 -3.33 0.13 6.13
CA VAL A 189 -2.19 -0.65 6.63
C VAL A 189 -2.35 -2.13 6.23
N HIS A 190 -3.56 -2.68 6.40
CA HIS A 190 -3.92 -4.03 5.98
C HIS A 190 -3.73 -4.23 4.48
N ASN A 191 -4.25 -3.31 3.66
CA ASN A 191 -4.15 -3.37 2.21
C ASN A 191 -2.69 -3.53 1.75
N VAL A 192 -1.79 -2.68 2.25
CA VAL A 192 -0.36 -2.76 1.91
C VAL A 192 0.32 -4.00 2.49
N ILE A 193 -0.14 -4.55 3.62
CA ILE A 193 0.42 -5.83 4.12
C ILE A 193 0.03 -7.00 3.21
N VAL A 194 -1.16 -6.99 2.61
CA VAL A 194 -1.74 -8.16 1.89
C VAL A 194 -1.71 -8.06 0.37
N HIS A 195 -1.24 -6.95 -0.21
CA HIS A 195 -1.13 -6.84 -1.67
C HIS A 195 -0.14 -7.85 -2.27
N THR A 196 0.81 -8.35 -1.48
CA THR A 196 1.86 -9.28 -1.92
C THR A 196 1.62 -10.72 -1.46
N THR A 197 2.02 -11.70 -2.28
CA THR A 197 2.02 -13.14 -1.94
C THR A 197 3.04 -13.55 -0.87
N THR A 198 3.92 -12.64 -0.45
CA THR A 198 4.76 -12.86 0.74
C THR A 198 3.94 -12.82 2.02
N SER A 199 2.76 -12.18 1.99
CA SER A 199 1.83 -12.17 3.11
C SER A 199 1.14 -13.51 3.26
N ARG A 200 0.93 -13.94 4.51
CA ARG A 200 0.08 -15.10 4.84
C ARG A 200 -1.39 -14.71 5.04
N TYR A 201 -1.68 -13.42 5.15
CA TYR A 201 -3.04 -12.93 5.29
C TYR A 201 -3.64 -12.67 3.92
N LEU A 202 -4.93 -12.96 3.78
CA LEU A 202 -5.68 -12.64 2.58
C LEU A 202 -6.26 -11.21 2.69
N PRO A 203 -6.50 -10.52 1.56
CA PRO A 203 -7.33 -9.32 1.53
C PRO A 203 -8.66 -9.52 2.29
N GLN A 204 -8.98 -8.58 3.19
CA GLN A 204 -10.19 -8.61 4.03
C GLN A 204 -11.12 -7.42 3.74
N THR A 205 -10.70 -6.50 2.88
CA THR A 205 -11.47 -5.35 2.40
C THR A 205 -11.55 -5.39 0.88
N TRP A 206 -12.56 -4.73 0.32
CA TRP A 206 -12.73 -4.68 -1.14
C TRP A 206 -11.56 -3.97 -1.81
N GLU A 207 -11.09 -2.87 -1.24
CA GLU A 207 -9.94 -2.11 -1.71
C GLU A 207 -8.66 -2.96 -1.70
N ALA A 208 -8.46 -3.80 -0.68
CA ALA A 208 -7.32 -4.71 -0.64
C ALA A 208 -7.40 -5.82 -1.69
N VAL A 209 -8.61 -6.29 -2.01
CA VAL A 209 -8.82 -7.25 -3.12
C VAL A 209 -8.44 -6.60 -4.44
N ILE A 210 -8.90 -5.37 -4.69
CA ILE A 210 -8.58 -4.63 -5.91
C ILE A 210 -7.07 -4.44 -6.04
N VAL A 211 -6.42 -3.85 -5.04
CA VAL A 211 -4.97 -3.55 -5.11
C VAL A 211 -4.15 -4.81 -5.32
N HIS A 212 -4.46 -5.91 -4.61
CA HIS A 212 -3.78 -7.19 -4.81
C HIS A 212 -3.89 -7.69 -6.25
N TYR A 213 -5.10 -7.75 -6.81
CA TYR A 213 -5.26 -8.28 -8.17
C TYR A 213 -4.76 -7.33 -9.26
N VAL A 214 -4.90 -6.02 -9.07
CA VAL A 214 -4.47 -5.01 -10.04
C VAL A 214 -2.95 -4.90 -10.08
N ASP A 215 -2.25 -4.96 -8.94
CA ASP A 215 -0.78 -5.04 -8.93
C ASP A 215 -0.30 -6.28 -9.71
N TYR A 216 -0.90 -7.45 -9.45
CA TYR A 216 -0.51 -8.66 -10.17
C TYR A 216 -0.85 -8.60 -11.65
N LEU A 217 -1.98 -7.97 -12.03
CA LEU A 217 -2.35 -7.74 -13.42
C LEU A 217 -1.30 -6.87 -14.13
N ASP A 218 -0.91 -5.74 -13.54
CA ASP A 218 0.13 -4.85 -14.08
C ASP A 218 1.46 -5.60 -14.21
N SER A 219 1.86 -6.26 -13.12
CA SER A 219 3.09 -7.03 -13.04
C SER A 219 3.15 -8.14 -14.07
N ASP A 220 2.05 -8.87 -14.30
CA ASP A 220 2.01 -9.95 -15.29
C ASP A 220 1.88 -9.46 -16.72
N ALA A 221 1.23 -8.32 -16.95
CA ALA A 221 1.27 -7.66 -18.25
C ALA A 221 2.72 -7.31 -18.64
N LEU A 222 3.47 -6.69 -17.71
CA LEU A 222 4.89 -6.38 -17.89
C LEU A 222 5.74 -7.65 -18.06
N ASN A 223 5.51 -8.67 -17.24
CA ASN A 223 6.23 -9.93 -17.36
C ASN A 223 6.02 -10.56 -18.74
N LEU A 224 4.77 -10.59 -19.21
CA LEU A 224 4.41 -11.16 -20.51
C LEU A 224 5.13 -10.46 -21.66
N VAL A 225 5.10 -9.13 -21.71
CA VAL A 225 5.71 -8.36 -22.82
C VAL A 225 7.24 -8.40 -22.79
N HIS A 226 7.84 -8.65 -21.63
CA HIS A 226 9.29 -8.78 -21.47
C HIS A 226 9.81 -10.23 -21.44
N GLY A 227 8.95 -11.23 -21.65
CA GLY A 227 9.35 -12.64 -21.67
C GLY A 227 9.78 -13.20 -20.31
N VAL A 228 9.30 -12.60 -19.22
CA VAL A 228 9.53 -13.02 -17.84
C VAL A 228 8.41 -13.99 -17.42
N PRO A 229 8.69 -15.00 -16.59
CA PRO A 229 7.63 -15.86 -16.04
C PRO A 229 6.53 -15.07 -15.33
N LEU A 230 5.28 -15.43 -15.61
CA LEU A 230 4.10 -14.84 -14.96
C LEU A 230 4.03 -15.23 -13.48
N ASN A 231 3.41 -14.39 -12.66
CA ASN A 231 3.11 -14.67 -11.26
C ASN A 231 1.88 -15.59 -11.10
N ILE A 232 0.97 -15.63 -12.09
CA ILE A 232 -0.14 -16.59 -12.14
C ILE A 232 0.39 -18.03 -12.03
N LYS A 233 -0.15 -18.78 -11.06
CA LYS A 233 0.14 -20.21 -10.87
C LYS A 233 -0.94 -21.06 -11.54
N LYS A 234 -0.52 -22.17 -12.16
CA LYS A 234 -1.42 -23.19 -12.75
C LYS A 234 -1.92 -24.16 -11.69
#